data_AF-L5NB33-F1
#
_entry.id   AF-L5NB33-F1
#
_cell.length_a   1.000
_cell.length_b   1.000
_cell.length_c   1.000
_cell.angle_alpha   90.00
_cell.angle_beta   90.00
_cell.angle_gamma   90.00
#
_symmetry.space_group_name_H-M   'P 1'
#
loop_
_entity.id
_entity.type
_entity.pdbx_description
1 polymer ?
#
loop_
_entity_poly.entity_id
_entity_poly.type
_entity_poly.pdbx_seq_one_letter_code
_entity_poly.pdbx_strand_id
1 'polypeptide(L)'
;MSYNRISSELDSWLAQYEQYQPNDFESIYDEWIRQSFLSLNPVVRRKFFTQLDTWFFHTHAFLQGTSYQHEARERILTVGRVFDENIERVSDMKERLTVDQLTYIAEQQTTRGRFYSFAQGGLTGTGGWLFLGVDYPLMMFMNLRAVQLIGLTFGHEMNHPYEMMVSLKVFHAATLPKRLKAAAWDDLVKEIKSKGHPYIYEGNDSLTDEGWLEQPLKQCFKSLFILMFRKKLIQGLPFISIAIGAYSNFHLTKQVTEFAMKFYQYRFILEKEED
;
A
#
# COMPACT_ATOMS: atom_id res chain seq x y z
N MET A 1 -0.11 12.93 25.68
CA MET A 1 -0.42 11.54 26.10
C MET A 1 -0.61 10.61 24.91
N SER A 2 -1.38 10.98 23.87
CA SER A 2 -1.58 10.16 22.66
C SER A 2 -0.28 9.85 21.89
N TYR A 3 0.57 10.87 21.68
CA TYR A 3 1.85 10.73 20.95
C TYR A 3 2.76 9.63 21.51
N ASN A 4 3.09 9.69 22.81
CA ASN A 4 3.95 8.70 23.45
C ASN A 4 3.41 7.26 23.34
N ARG A 5 2.09 7.08 23.37
CA ARG A 5 1.46 5.78 23.18
C ARG A 5 1.67 5.27 21.76
N ILE A 6 1.40 6.11 20.74
CA ILE A 6 1.54 5.71 19.34
C ILE A 6 3.00 5.46 18.98
N SER A 7 3.93 6.27 19.49
CA SER A 7 5.37 6.02 19.31
C SER A 7 5.78 4.68 19.92
N SER A 8 5.34 4.38 21.16
CA SER A 8 5.62 3.07 21.78
C SER A 8 5.00 1.89 21.03
N GLU A 9 3.78 2.06 20.50
CA GLU A 9 3.16 1.05 19.62
C GLU A 9 3.91 0.89 18.30
N LEU A 10 4.42 1.97 17.71
CA LEU A 10 5.24 1.94 16.51
C LEU A 10 6.55 1.22 16.75
N ASP A 11 7.24 1.52 17.85
CA ASP A 11 8.50 0.87 18.22
C ASP A 11 8.30 -0.64 18.44
N SER A 12 7.23 -1.01 19.17
CA SER A 12 6.86 -2.41 19.39
C SER A 12 6.52 -3.12 18.07
N TRP A 13 5.84 -2.43 17.16
CA TRP A 13 5.50 -2.95 15.85
C TRP A 13 6.71 -3.05 14.92
N LEU A 14 7.71 -2.18 15.02
CA LEU A 14 8.96 -2.25 14.26
C LEU A 14 9.87 -3.37 14.77
N ALA A 15 9.98 -3.51 16.09
CA ALA A 15 10.79 -4.56 16.72
C ALA A 15 10.43 -5.97 16.24
N GLN A 16 9.15 -6.22 15.90
CA GLN A 16 8.69 -7.51 15.37
C GLN A 16 9.33 -7.87 14.01
N TYR A 17 9.78 -6.87 13.24
CA TYR A 17 10.43 -7.07 11.94
C TYR A 17 11.95 -7.12 12.06
N GLU A 18 12.54 -6.33 12.95
CA GLU A 18 13.98 -6.33 13.21
C GLU A 18 14.45 -7.64 13.85
N GLN A 19 13.65 -8.20 14.75
CA GLN A 19 13.94 -9.45 15.45
C GLN A 19 13.51 -10.70 14.66
N TYR A 20 12.98 -10.51 13.44
CA TYR A 20 12.46 -11.62 12.64
C TYR A 20 13.60 -12.49 12.09
N GLN A 21 13.77 -13.67 12.67
CA GLN A 21 14.61 -14.73 12.10
C GLN A 21 13.75 -15.64 11.21
N PRO A 22 14.08 -15.80 9.92
CA PRO A 22 13.36 -16.71 9.04
C PRO A 22 13.64 -18.16 9.48
N ASN A 23 12.59 -18.99 9.54
CA ASN A 23 12.77 -20.44 9.75
C ASN A 23 13.53 -21.05 8.55
N ASP A 24 14.23 -22.17 8.76
CA ASP A 24 15.04 -22.85 7.72
C ASP A 24 14.25 -23.13 6.43
N PHE A 25 12.98 -23.50 6.55
CA PHE A 25 12.06 -23.67 5.42
C PHE A 25 11.80 -22.37 4.66
N GLU A 26 11.65 -21.24 5.36
CA GLU A 26 11.44 -19.93 4.72
C GLU A 26 12.72 -19.41 4.05
N SER A 27 13.89 -19.69 4.64
CA SER A 27 15.20 -19.29 4.09
C SER A 27 15.53 -20.03 2.79
N ILE A 28 15.33 -21.35 2.74
CA ILE A 28 15.50 -22.17 1.53
C ILE A 28 14.49 -21.76 0.45
N TYR A 29 13.27 -21.45 0.87
CA TYR A 29 12.19 -21.03 -0.01
C TYR A 29 12.45 -19.66 -0.66
N ASP A 30 12.92 -18.69 0.12
CA ASP A 30 13.24 -17.34 -0.35
C ASP A 30 14.42 -17.35 -1.34
N GLU A 31 15.42 -18.19 -1.12
CA GLU A 31 16.55 -18.39 -2.04
C GLU A 31 16.08 -19.01 -3.36
N TRP A 32 15.16 -19.98 -3.27
CA TRP A 32 14.54 -20.59 -4.43
C TRP A 32 13.57 -19.66 -5.17
N ILE A 33 12.87 -18.74 -4.49
CA ILE A 33 12.02 -17.69 -5.11
C ILE A 33 12.86 -16.67 -5.88
N ARG A 34 14.01 -16.24 -5.32
CA ARG A 34 14.96 -15.36 -6.00
C ARG A 34 15.50 -16.01 -7.27
N GLN A 35 15.86 -17.29 -7.20
CA GLN A 35 16.27 -18.06 -8.37
C GLN A 35 15.12 -18.30 -9.35
N SER A 36 13.90 -18.57 -8.86
CA SER A 36 12.72 -18.85 -9.68
C SER A 36 12.28 -17.66 -10.52
N PHE A 37 12.41 -16.42 -10.01
CA PHE A 37 12.15 -15.21 -10.81
C PHE A 37 13.15 -15.08 -11.98
N LEU A 38 14.42 -15.43 -11.73
CA LEU A 38 15.48 -15.41 -12.73
C LEU A 38 15.34 -16.56 -13.75
N SER A 39 14.81 -17.72 -13.31
CA SER A 39 14.61 -18.92 -14.13
C SER A 39 13.20 -19.06 -14.72
N LEU A 40 12.38 -18.01 -14.71
CA LEU A 40 11.04 -18.03 -15.32
C LEU A 40 11.11 -18.34 -16.81
N ASN A 41 10.13 -19.12 -17.29
CA ASN A 41 9.88 -19.27 -18.71
C ASN A 41 9.67 -17.86 -19.35
N PRO A 42 10.41 -17.52 -20.43
CA PRO A 42 10.35 -16.21 -21.06
C PRO A 42 8.94 -15.81 -21.50
N VAL A 43 8.06 -16.77 -21.79
CA VAL A 43 6.65 -16.52 -22.16
C VAL A 43 5.84 -15.95 -21.00
N VAL A 44 6.03 -16.47 -19.77
CA VAL A 44 5.30 -16.02 -18.57
C VAL A 44 5.81 -14.64 -18.15
N ARG A 45 7.12 -14.43 -18.18
CA ARG A 45 7.75 -13.14 -17.91
C ARG A 45 7.25 -12.06 -18.89
N ARG A 46 7.23 -12.37 -20.19
CA ARG A 46 6.75 -11.43 -21.23
C ARG A 46 5.27 -11.10 -21.04
N LYS A 47 4.40 -12.10 -20.82
CA LYS A 47 2.97 -11.86 -20.55
C LYS A 47 2.74 -10.95 -19.34
N PHE A 48 3.52 -11.13 -18.28
CA PHE A 48 3.45 -10.27 -17.10
C PHE A 48 3.79 -8.81 -17.45
N PHE A 49 4.96 -8.57 -18.07
CA PHE A 49 5.37 -7.21 -18.46
C PHE A 49 4.39 -6.54 -19.43
N THR A 50 3.85 -7.27 -20.42
CA THR A 50 2.84 -6.71 -21.35
C THR A 50 1.54 -6.30 -20.65
N GLN A 51 1.10 -7.08 -19.65
CA GLN A 51 -0.06 -6.70 -18.84
C GLN A 51 0.25 -5.52 -17.92
N LEU A 52 1.49 -5.40 -17.41
CA LEU A 52 1.93 -4.21 -16.68
C LEU A 52 1.83 -2.98 -17.56
N ASP A 53 2.40 -3.01 -18.76
CA ASP A 53 2.43 -1.85 -19.66
C ASP A 53 1.01 -1.39 -20.00
N THR A 54 0.11 -2.34 -20.31
CA THR A 54 -1.31 -2.05 -20.57
C THR A 54 -1.98 -1.40 -19.35
N TRP A 55 -1.71 -1.92 -18.16
CA TRP A 55 -2.26 -1.36 -16.92
C TRP A 55 -1.65 -0.01 -16.55
N PHE A 56 -0.37 0.23 -16.85
CA PHE A 56 0.30 1.53 -16.69
C PHE A 56 -0.44 2.62 -17.47
N PHE A 57 -0.74 2.37 -18.75
CA PHE A 57 -1.48 3.32 -19.58
C PHE A 57 -2.89 3.62 -19.03
N HIS A 58 -3.61 2.61 -18.54
CA HIS A 58 -4.96 2.82 -17.97
C HIS A 58 -4.94 3.43 -16.57
N THR A 59 -3.96 3.10 -15.74
CA THR A 59 -3.84 3.62 -14.38
C THR A 59 -3.42 5.09 -14.38
N HIS A 60 -2.55 5.51 -15.30
CA HIS A 60 -2.21 6.92 -15.46
C HIS A 60 -3.45 7.77 -15.79
N ALA A 61 -4.29 7.32 -16.72
CA ALA A 61 -5.54 8.00 -17.09
C ALA A 61 -6.59 7.98 -15.96
N PHE A 62 -6.67 6.88 -15.18
CA PHE A 62 -7.65 6.74 -14.12
C PHE A 62 -7.24 7.39 -12.79
N LEU A 63 -5.95 7.41 -12.45
CA LEU A 63 -5.43 8.14 -11.27
C LEU A 63 -5.61 9.65 -11.41
N GLN A 64 -5.68 10.16 -12.65
CA GLN A 64 -6.07 11.54 -12.95
C GLN A 64 -7.60 11.73 -13.03
N GLY A 65 -8.38 10.65 -13.02
CA GLY A 65 -9.84 10.67 -13.03
C GLY A 65 -10.40 11.27 -11.75
N THR A 66 -10.75 12.54 -11.82
CA THR A 66 -11.10 13.41 -10.68
C THR A 66 -12.32 12.94 -9.89
N SER A 67 -13.33 12.35 -10.53
CA SER A 67 -14.65 12.10 -9.93
C SER A 67 -14.65 11.12 -8.74
N TYR A 68 -13.94 10.00 -8.82
CA TYR A 68 -13.88 9.01 -7.72
C TYR A 68 -13.00 9.46 -6.55
N GLN A 69 -12.04 10.36 -6.80
CA GLN A 69 -11.23 10.97 -5.74
C GLN A 69 -12.03 12.01 -4.96
N HIS A 70 -12.88 12.78 -5.66
CA HIS A 70 -13.76 13.78 -5.03
C HIS A 70 -14.75 13.16 -4.04
N GLU A 71 -15.42 12.06 -4.39
CA GLU A 71 -16.41 11.44 -3.48
C GLU A 71 -15.76 10.96 -2.17
N ALA A 72 -14.59 10.33 -2.26
CA ALA A 72 -13.88 9.86 -1.08
C ALA A 72 -13.34 11.01 -0.22
N ARG A 73 -12.85 12.08 -0.87
CA ARG A 73 -12.42 13.32 -0.20
C ARG A 73 -13.57 13.93 0.59
N GLU A 74 -14.71 14.19 -0.06
CA GLU A 74 -15.88 14.78 0.60
C GLU A 74 -16.35 13.94 1.77
N ARG A 75 -16.33 12.61 1.62
CA ARG A 75 -16.69 11.70 2.71
C ARG A 75 -15.73 11.80 3.90
N ILE A 76 -14.43 11.84 3.66
CA ILE A 76 -13.41 11.98 4.72
C ILE A 76 -13.56 13.32 5.43
N LEU A 77 -13.73 14.42 4.67
CA LEU A 77 -13.97 15.75 5.24
C LEU A 77 -15.26 15.79 6.05
N THR A 78 -16.33 15.17 5.55
CA THR A 78 -17.62 15.09 6.27
C THR A 78 -17.46 14.38 7.62
N VAL A 79 -16.71 13.28 7.68
CA VAL A 79 -16.42 12.59 8.95
C VAL A 79 -15.50 13.45 9.82
N GLY A 80 -14.52 14.15 9.24
CA GLY A 80 -13.67 15.11 9.96
C GLY A 80 -14.50 16.21 10.63
N ARG A 81 -15.51 16.76 9.94
CA ARG A 81 -16.43 17.78 10.45
C ARG A 81 -17.28 17.35 11.64
N VAL A 82 -17.39 16.04 11.90
CA VAL A 82 -18.00 15.53 13.15
C VAL A 82 -17.13 15.86 14.36
N PHE A 83 -15.81 15.98 14.18
CA PHE A 83 -14.86 16.30 15.23
C PHE A 83 -14.50 17.79 15.30
N ASP A 84 -14.38 18.48 14.16
CA ASP A 84 -14.22 19.94 14.08
C ASP A 84 -14.95 20.50 12.86
N GLU A 85 -15.99 21.31 13.08
CA GLU A 85 -16.84 21.87 12.03
C GLU A 85 -16.11 22.77 11.02
N ASN A 86 -14.92 23.28 11.39
CA ASN A 86 -14.13 24.18 10.55
C ASN A 86 -13.19 23.46 9.58
N ILE A 87 -13.33 22.13 9.44
CA ILE A 87 -12.58 21.37 8.42
C ILE A 87 -13.21 21.63 7.05
N GLU A 88 -12.50 22.38 6.22
CA GLU A 88 -12.90 22.69 4.85
C GLU A 88 -12.02 21.96 3.83
N ARG A 89 -10.72 21.81 4.14
CA ARG A 89 -9.70 21.24 3.28
C ARG A 89 -9.06 20.01 3.90
N VAL A 90 -8.40 19.23 3.05
CA VAL A 90 -7.65 18.03 3.45
C VAL A 90 -6.53 18.41 4.43
N SER A 91 -5.81 19.51 4.21
CA SER A 91 -4.78 20.04 5.13
C SER A 91 -5.32 20.24 6.54
N ASP A 92 -6.57 20.69 6.68
CA ASP A 92 -7.16 21.00 7.96
C ASP A 92 -7.33 19.76 8.84
N MET A 93 -7.42 18.57 8.22
CA MET A 93 -7.46 17.29 8.93
C MET A 93 -6.26 17.15 9.85
N LYS A 94 -5.04 17.41 9.35
CA LYS A 94 -3.82 17.28 10.15
C LYS A 94 -3.57 18.46 11.09
N GLU A 95 -4.08 19.63 10.75
CA GLU A 95 -3.91 20.83 11.56
C GLU A 95 -4.82 20.80 12.80
N ARG A 96 -6.06 20.33 12.64
CA ARG A 96 -7.12 20.43 13.65
C ARG A 96 -7.39 19.14 14.41
N LEU A 97 -7.13 17.98 13.82
CA LEU A 97 -7.42 16.68 14.45
C LEU A 97 -6.19 16.08 15.12
N THR A 98 -6.44 15.32 16.17
CA THR A 98 -5.43 14.49 16.83
C THR A 98 -5.14 13.24 15.99
N VAL A 99 -3.93 12.69 16.15
CA VAL A 99 -3.53 11.41 15.54
C VAL A 99 -4.50 10.26 15.84
N ASP A 100 -5.13 10.23 17.03
CA ASP A 100 -6.15 9.22 17.37
C ASP A 100 -7.44 9.39 16.54
N GLN A 101 -7.91 10.63 16.37
CA GLN A 101 -9.08 10.93 15.53
C GLN A 101 -8.81 10.59 14.07
N LEU A 102 -7.63 10.95 13.56
CA LEU A 102 -7.20 10.60 12.20
C LEU A 102 -7.11 9.08 12.00
N THR A 103 -6.55 8.37 12.99
CA THR A 103 -6.47 6.90 12.99
C THR A 103 -7.87 6.30 12.94
N TYR A 104 -8.81 6.79 13.76
CA TYR A 104 -10.19 6.32 13.78
C TYR A 104 -10.89 6.50 12.42
N ILE A 105 -10.76 7.68 11.80
CA ILE A 105 -11.35 7.97 10.49
C ILE A 105 -10.75 7.03 9.42
N ALA A 106 -9.43 6.84 9.44
CA ALA A 106 -8.74 5.97 8.49
C ALA A 106 -9.13 4.49 8.69
N GLU A 107 -9.31 4.02 9.92
CA GLU A 107 -9.81 2.67 10.23
C GLU A 107 -11.23 2.45 9.70
N GLN A 108 -12.10 3.46 9.80
CA GLN A 108 -13.45 3.40 9.27
C GLN A 108 -13.46 3.27 7.73
N GLN A 109 -12.59 4.00 7.03
CA GLN A 109 -12.46 3.89 5.56
C GLN A 109 -11.88 2.54 5.14
N THR A 110 -10.86 2.04 5.86
CA THR A 110 -10.18 0.77 5.52
C THR A 110 -11.03 -0.46 5.84
N THR A 111 -11.83 -0.44 6.91
CA THR A 111 -12.74 -1.54 7.27
C THR A 111 -13.79 -1.80 6.20
N ARG A 112 -14.31 -0.74 5.57
CA ARG A 112 -15.22 -0.85 4.41
C ARG A 112 -14.51 -1.51 3.22
N GLY A 113 -13.28 -1.11 2.92
CA GLY A 113 -12.47 -1.71 1.85
C GLY A 113 -12.18 -3.21 2.08
N ARG A 114 -11.91 -3.61 3.33
CA ARG A 114 -11.70 -5.01 3.71
C ARG A 114 -12.94 -5.89 3.48
N PHE A 115 -14.14 -5.33 3.68
CA PHE A 115 -15.42 -6.02 3.40
C PHE A 115 -15.62 -6.30 1.91
N TYR A 116 -15.27 -5.34 1.02
CA TYR A 116 -15.34 -5.55 -0.43
C TYR A 116 -14.36 -6.65 -0.89
N SER A 117 -13.15 -6.71 -0.34
CA SER A 117 -12.19 -7.77 -0.64
C SER A 117 -12.68 -9.17 -0.21
N PHE A 118 -13.41 -9.25 0.91
CA PHE A 118 -14.01 -10.48 1.40
C PHE A 118 -15.20 -10.92 0.52
N ALA A 119 -16.08 -9.99 0.15
CA ALA A 119 -17.23 -10.26 -0.73
C ALA A 119 -16.79 -10.68 -2.14
N GLN A 120 -15.74 -10.06 -2.70
CA GLN A 120 -15.17 -10.44 -3.99
C GLN A 120 -14.55 -11.85 -3.96
N GLY A 121 -13.92 -12.24 -2.85
CA GLY A 121 -13.39 -13.60 -2.66
C GLY A 121 -14.46 -14.69 -2.45
N GLY A 122 -15.69 -14.31 -2.09
CA GLY A 122 -16.82 -15.24 -1.94
C GLY A 122 -17.58 -15.53 -3.23
N LEU A 123 -17.57 -14.60 -4.19
CA LEU A 123 -18.29 -14.72 -5.47
C LEU A 123 -17.50 -15.42 -6.59
N THR A 124 -16.18 -15.57 -6.46
CA THR A 124 -15.32 -16.28 -7.44
C THR A 124 -15.47 -17.80 -7.40
N GLY A 125 -16.31 -18.35 -6.52
CA GLY A 125 -16.49 -19.79 -6.30
C GLY A 125 -17.28 -20.55 -7.37
N THR A 126 -17.95 -19.89 -8.33
CA THR A 126 -18.73 -20.56 -9.39
C THR A 126 -18.20 -20.34 -10.81
N GLY A 127 -17.18 -19.50 -11.00
CA GLY A 127 -16.58 -19.21 -12.32
C GLY A 127 -15.18 -19.80 -12.43
N GLY A 128 -15.02 -20.84 -13.24
CA GLY A 128 -13.78 -21.63 -13.37
C GLY A 128 -12.51 -20.86 -13.73
N TRP A 129 -11.39 -21.60 -13.73
CA TRP A 129 -9.97 -21.33 -14.07
C TRP A 129 -9.54 -20.02 -14.79
N LEU A 130 -10.44 -19.32 -15.50
CA LEU A 130 -10.19 -18.09 -16.26
C LEU A 130 -10.03 -16.80 -15.41
N PHE A 131 -10.52 -16.73 -14.17
CA PHE A 131 -10.49 -15.49 -13.37
C PHE A 131 -9.19 -15.23 -12.59
N LEU A 132 -8.29 -16.20 -12.50
CA LEU A 132 -7.05 -16.08 -11.72
C LEU A 132 -6.02 -15.10 -12.31
N GLY A 133 -6.23 -14.56 -13.51
CA GLY A 133 -5.35 -13.55 -14.13
C GLY A 133 -5.79 -12.09 -13.91
N VAL A 134 -7.09 -11.86 -13.70
CA VAL A 134 -7.71 -10.52 -13.67
C VAL A 134 -7.85 -9.98 -12.24
N ASP A 135 -7.87 -10.86 -11.23
CA ASP A 135 -8.06 -10.46 -9.83
C ASP A 135 -6.86 -9.70 -9.22
N TYR A 136 -5.66 -9.85 -9.75
CA TYR A 136 -4.44 -9.30 -9.14
C TYR A 136 -4.18 -7.80 -9.42
N PRO A 137 -4.31 -7.29 -10.65
CA PRO A 137 -4.24 -5.85 -10.90
C PRO A 137 -5.32 -5.10 -10.12
N LEU A 138 -6.52 -5.67 -10.04
CA LEU A 138 -7.62 -5.11 -9.25
C LEU A 138 -7.30 -5.12 -7.75
N MET A 139 -6.71 -6.20 -7.23
CA MET A 139 -6.26 -6.29 -5.83
C MET A 139 -5.17 -5.25 -5.51
N MET A 140 -4.18 -5.09 -6.40
CA MET A 140 -3.15 -4.06 -6.27
C MET A 140 -3.77 -2.67 -6.24
N PHE A 141 -4.67 -2.40 -7.18
CA PHE A 141 -5.39 -1.13 -7.25
C PHE A 141 -6.16 -0.84 -5.95
N MET A 142 -6.94 -1.80 -5.45
CA MET A 142 -7.71 -1.63 -4.21
C MET A 142 -6.81 -1.38 -3.00
N ASN A 143 -5.68 -2.07 -2.93
CA ASN A 143 -4.71 -1.89 -1.85
C ASN A 143 -4.00 -0.53 -1.93
N LEU A 144 -3.53 -0.13 -3.11
CA LEU A 144 -2.92 1.17 -3.34
C LEU A 144 -3.93 2.30 -3.02
N ARG A 145 -5.19 2.12 -3.43
CA ARG A 145 -6.27 3.06 -3.10
C ARG A 145 -6.48 3.16 -1.59
N ALA A 146 -6.40 2.05 -0.86
CA ALA A 146 -6.49 2.07 0.59
C ALA A 146 -5.34 2.86 1.23
N VAL A 147 -4.10 2.71 0.73
CA VAL A 147 -2.95 3.52 1.17
C VAL A 147 -3.19 5.01 0.92
N GLN A 148 -3.69 5.37 -0.26
CA GLN A 148 -4.01 6.75 -0.62
C GLN A 148 -5.12 7.34 0.26
N LEU A 149 -6.17 6.58 0.58
CA LEU A 149 -7.25 7.04 1.46
C LEU A 149 -6.78 7.27 2.89
N ILE A 150 -5.87 6.44 3.39
CA ILE A 150 -5.21 6.66 4.68
C ILE A 150 -4.41 7.96 4.61
N GLY A 151 -3.54 8.14 3.62
CA GLY A 151 -2.76 9.38 3.47
C GLY A 151 -3.63 10.63 3.36
N LEU A 152 -4.74 10.55 2.62
CA LEU A 152 -5.72 11.63 2.50
C LEU A 152 -6.37 11.97 3.84
N THR A 153 -6.66 10.96 4.65
CA THR A 153 -7.20 11.16 6.01
C THR A 153 -6.20 11.90 6.88
N PHE A 154 -4.91 11.55 6.79
CA PHE A 154 -3.81 12.25 7.49
C PHE A 154 -3.43 13.62 6.87
N GLY A 155 -4.26 14.15 5.97
CA GLY A 155 -4.12 15.51 5.46
C GLY A 155 -3.15 15.68 4.29
N HIS A 156 -2.77 14.59 3.63
CA HIS A 156 -1.88 14.63 2.46
C HIS A 156 -2.68 14.56 1.14
N GLU A 157 -2.43 15.49 0.22
CA GLU A 157 -3.10 15.54 -1.07
C GLU A 157 -2.50 14.54 -2.06
N MET A 158 -3.21 13.43 -2.29
CA MET A 158 -2.77 12.31 -3.15
C MET A 158 -2.66 12.67 -4.64
N ASN A 159 -3.15 13.85 -5.03
CA ASN A 159 -3.07 14.37 -6.40
C ASN A 159 -1.68 14.96 -6.68
N HIS A 160 -0.89 15.25 -5.64
CA HIS A 160 0.46 15.76 -5.80
C HIS A 160 1.41 14.63 -6.18
N PRO A 161 2.28 14.79 -7.20
CA PRO A 161 3.20 13.74 -7.66
C PRO A 161 4.03 13.11 -6.54
N TYR A 162 4.54 13.94 -5.64
CA TYR A 162 5.29 13.48 -4.48
C TYR A 162 4.47 12.54 -3.57
N GLU A 163 3.24 12.91 -3.20
CA GLU A 163 2.41 12.09 -2.30
C GLU A 163 1.98 10.78 -2.96
N MET A 164 1.74 10.82 -4.27
CA MET A 164 1.47 9.61 -5.04
C MET A 164 2.69 8.67 -5.07
N MET A 165 3.91 9.20 -5.25
CA MET A 165 5.14 8.41 -5.15
C MET A 165 5.30 7.77 -3.76
N VAL A 166 5.08 8.54 -2.68
CA VAL A 166 5.13 8.01 -1.32
C VAL A 166 4.10 6.89 -1.14
N SER A 167 2.87 7.06 -1.62
CA SER A 167 1.84 6.02 -1.54
C SER A 167 2.24 4.72 -2.22
N LEU A 168 2.96 4.80 -3.33
CA LEU A 168 3.50 3.65 -4.06
C LEU A 168 4.62 2.96 -3.28
N LYS A 169 5.56 3.74 -2.73
CA LYS A 169 6.66 3.18 -1.92
C LYS A 169 6.14 2.54 -0.64
N VAL A 170 5.13 3.14 0.01
CA VAL A 170 4.44 2.56 1.18
C VAL A 170 3.75 1.25 0.81
N PHE A 171 3.04 1.20 -0.32
CA PHE A 171 2.43 -0.04 -0.81
C PHE A 171 3.51 -1.10 -1.11
N HIS A 172 4.57 -0.75 -1.83
CA HIS A 172 5.69 -1.63 -2.11
C HIS A 172 6.27 -2.23 -0.83
N ALA A 173 6.67 -1.38 0.13
CA ALA A 173 7.21 -1.78 1.42
C ALA A 173 6.27 -2.72 2.18
N ALA A 174 4.97 -2.41 2.20
CA ALA A 174 3.97 -3.25 2.85
C ALA A 174 3.84 -4.64 2.24
N THR A 175 4.09 -4.78 0.93
CA THR A 175 4.03 -6.07 0.21
C THR A 175 5.33 -6.89 0.29
N LEU A 176 6.42 -6.32 0.79
CA LEU A 176 7.69 -7.03 0.92
C LEU A 176 7.64 -8.15 1.97
N PRO A 177 8.49 -9.18 1.84
CA PRO A 177 8.71 -10.17 2.89
C PRO A 177 9.07 -9.50 4.23
N LYS A 178 8.63 -10.09 5.36
CA LYS A 178 8.80 -9.51 6.71
C LYS A 178 10.22 -9.02 6.99
N ARG A 179 11.25 -9.78 6.62
CA ARG A 179 12.68 -9.42 6.80
C ARG A 179 13.13 -8.15 6.08
N LEU A 180 12.48 -7.79 4.97
CA LEU A 180 12.83 -6.61 4.17
C LEU A 180 12.02 -5.37 4.56
N LYS A 181 10.97 -5.54 5.39
CA LYS A 181 10.09 -4.44 5.77
C LYS A 181 10.77 -3.41 6.65
N ALA A 182 11.66 -3.83 7.56
CA ALA A 182 12.42 -2.91 8.40
C ALA A 182 13.31 -1.99 7.54
N ALA A 183 14.09 -2.56 6.62
CA ALA A 183 14.91 -1.78 5.71
C ALA A 183 14.08 -0.84 4.80
N ALA A 184 12.95 -1.33 4.27
CA ALA A 184 12.06 -0.50 3.46
C ALA A 184 11.37 0.61 4.26
N TRP A 185 11.10 0.37 5.55
CA TRP A 185 10.61 1.39 6.47
C TRP A 185 11.66 2.47 6.71
N ASP A 186 12.91 2.09 6.97
CA ASP A 186 14.01 3.05 7.16
C ASP A 186 14.21 3.94 5.92
N ASP A 187 14.12 3.37 4.73
CA ASP A 187 14.22 4.12 3.48
C ASP A 187 13.07 5.13 3.32
N LEU A 188 11.85 4.74 3.67
CA LEU A 188 10.69 5.63 3.72
C LEU A 188 10.87 6.76 4.74
N VAL A 189 11.37 6.44 5.94
CA VAL A 189 11.63 7.41 7.01
C VAL A 189 12.71 8.41 6.59
N LYS A 190 13.80 7.95 5.96
CA LYS A 190 14.84 8.84 5.42
C LYS A 190 14.27 9.78 4.36
N GLU A 191 13.44 9.26 3.46
CA GLU A 191 12.82 10.05 2.41
C GLU A 191 11.96 11.19 2.97
N ILE A 192 11.11 10.93 3.98
CA ILE A 192 10.29 11.99 4.58
C ILE A 192 11.11 12.97 5.45
N LYS A 193 12.19 12.51 6.12
CA LYS A 193 13.07 13.36 6.93
C LYS A 193 14.00 14.26 6.12
N SER A 194 14.35 13.83 4.91
CA SER A 194 15.19 14.64 4.00
C SER A 194 14.49 15.91 3.49
N LYS A 195 13.20 16.12 3.81
CA LYS A 195 12.35 17.15 3.22
C LYS A 195 12.33 18.50 3.94
N GLY A 196 13.51 19.10 4.08
CA GLY A 196 13.64 20.50 4.48
C GLY A 196 13.06 21.53 3.50
N HIS A 197 12.42 21.16 2.36
CA HIS A 197 11.73 22.13 1.49
C HIS A 197 10.54 21.53 0.71
N PRO A 198 9.32 22.09 0.81
CA PRO A 198 8.12 21.59 0.14
C PRO A 198 8.09 21.72 -1.40
N TYR A 199 9.04 22.42 -2.02
CA TYR A 199 8.93 22.82 -3.43
C TYR A 199 10.06 22.41 -4.36
N ILE A 200 11.16 21.83 -3.87
CA ILE A 200 12.26 21.43 -4.74
C ILE A 200 12.80 20.08 -4.24
N TYR A 201 12.34 19.02 -4.89
CA TYR A 201 13.01 17.73 -4.84
C TYR A 201 14.27 17.88 -5.70
N GLU A 202 15.36 18.37 -5.12
CA GLU A 202 16.70 18.32 -5.71
C GLU A 202 17.14 16.85 -5.75
N GLY A 203 16.75 16.18 -6.82
CA GLY A 203 16.96 14.75 -6.99
C GLY A 203 16.27 14.28 -8.25
N ASN A 204 16.76 14.80 -9.37
CA ASN A 204 16.31 14.66 -10.75
C ASN A 204 15.11 15.52 -11.15
N ASP A 205 15.30 16.34 -12.19
CA ASP A 205 14.28 17.03 -13.02
C ASP A 205 13.24 16.09 -13.66
N SER A 206 13.03 14.90 -13.11
CA SER A 206 12.27 13.78 -13.66
C SER A 206 10.85 13.67 -13.13
N LEU A 207 10.38 14.49 -12.18
CA LEU A 207 8.94 14.50 -11.83
C LEU A 207 8.09 15.13 -12.95
N THR A 208 8.73 15.87 -13.86
CA THR A 208 8.19 16.39 -15.12
C THR A 208 8.30 15.43 -16.30
N ASP A 209 9.10 14.36 -16.18
CA ASP A 209 9.13 13.29 -17.19
C ASP A 209 7.94 12.35 -16.99
N GLU A 210 7.27 11.97 -18.07
CA GLU A 210 6.10 11.07 -18.07
C GLU A 210 6.37 9.70 -17.38
N GLY A 211 7.64 9.39 -17.10
CA GLY A 211 8.10 8.14 -16.50
C GLY A 211 8.31 8.12 -14.97
N TRP A 212 8.07 9.19 -14.20
CA TRP A 212 8.38 9.19 -12.76
C TRP A 212 7.63 8.12 -11.95
N LEU A 213 6.42 7.76 -12.39
CA LEU A 213 5.63 6.69 -11.81
C LEU A 213 6.12 5.29 -12.21
N GLU A 214 6.86 5.16 -13.31
CA GLU A 214 7.23 3.87 -13.88
C GLU A 214 8.05 3.02 -12.93
N GLN A 215 9.08 3.60 -12.31
CA GLN A 215 10.00 2.81 -11.48
C GLN A 215 9.33 2.30 -10.19
N PRO A 216 8.66 3.15 -9.37
CA PRO A 216 7.99 2.68 -8.16
C PRO A 216 6.87 1.67 -8.48
N LEU A 217 6.10 1.89 -9.54
CA LEU A 217 5.07 0.94 -9.96
C LEU A 217 5.66 -0.38 -10.44
N LYS A 218 6.76 -0.38 -11.22
CA LYS A 218 7.46 -1.61 -11.62
C LYS A 218 7.92 -2.41 -10.38
N GLN A 219 8.38 -1.73 -9.33
CA GLN A 219 8.77 -2.36 -8.06
C GLN A 219 7.56 -2.97 -7.32
N CYS A 220 6.43 -2.24 -7.26
CA CYS A 220 5.18 -2.74 -6.69
C CYS A 220 4.73 -4.01 -7.41
N PHE A 221 4.74 -3.99 -8.74
CA PHE A 221 4.37 -5.13 -9.56
C PHE A 221 5.31 -6.31 -9.38
N LYS A 222 6.62 -6.09 -9.39
CA LYS A 222 7.61 -7.13 -9.12
C LYS A 222 7.37 -7.79 -7.76
N SER A 223 7.05 -7.00 -6.74
CA SER A 223 6.78 -7.50 -5.39
C SER A 223 5.51 -8.30 -5.30
N LEU A 224 4.44 -7.80 -5.93
CA LEU A 224 3.18 -8.53 -6.05
C LEU A 224 3.39 -9.85 -6.81
N PHE A 225 4.18 -9.84 -7.87
CA PHE A 225 4.54 -11.03 -8.62
C PHE A 225 5.28 -12.06 -7.77
N ILE A 226 6.28 -11.62 -7.02
CA ILE A 226 7.00 -12.48 -6.06
C ILE A 226 6.02 -13.08 -5.04
N LEU A 227 5.12 -12.27 -4.49
CA LEU A 227 4.10 -12.70 -3.54
C LEU A 227 3.13 -13.74 -4.16
N MET A 228 2.74 -13.56 -5.42
CA MET A 228 1.86 -14.48 -6.16
C MET A 228 2.52 -15.84 -6.39
N PHE A 229 3.75 -15.85 -6.90
CA PHE A 229 4.51 -17.09 -7.09
C PHE A 229 4.78 -17.77 -5.76
N ARG A 230 5.07 -16.98 -4.72
CA ARG A 230 5.19 -17.49 -3.36
C ARG A 230 3.96 -18.25 -2.87
N LYS A 231 2.75 -17.83 -3.25
CA LYS A 231 1.52 -18.49 -2.79
C LYS A 231 1.15 -19.72 -3.63
N LYS A 232 1.42 -19.69 -4.94
CA LYS A 232 1.07 -20.79 -5.86
C LYS A 232 1.83 -22.09 -5.57
N LEU A 233 3.01 -22.01 -4.96
CA LEU A 233 3.88 -23.16 -4.69
C LEU A 233 3.54 -23.87 -3.36
N ILE A 234 2.89 -23.18 -2.45
CA ILE A 234 2.31 -23.76 -1.22
C ILE A 234 1.00 -24.50 -1.55
N GLN A 235 0.33 -24.17 -2.66
CA GLN A 235 -0.95 -24.74 -3.12
C GLN A 235 -0.79 -26.07 -3.88
N GLY A 236 0.14 -26.93 -3.47
CA GLY A 236 0.20 -28.31 -3.97
C GLY A 236 -0.98 -29.15 -3.46
N LEU A 237 -2.20 -28.91 -3.96
CA LEU A 237 -3.32 -29.86 -4.11
C LEU A 237 -4.64 -29.11 -4.52
N PRO A 238 -5.46 -29.65 -5.44
CA PRO A 238 -6.55 -28.90 -6.12
C PRO A 238 -7.84 -28.62 -5.34
N PHE A 239 -7.95 -28.97 -4.05
CA PHE A 239 -9.28 -29.13 -3.41
C PHE A 239 -9.63 -28.16 -2.26
N ILE A 240 -8.88 -27.08 -2.03
CA ILE A 240 -9.21 -26.07 -1.01
C ILE A 240 -9.07 -24.64 -1.58
N SER A 241 -9.69 -24.36 -2.72
CA SER A 241 -9.40 -23.16 -3.53
C SER A 241 -10.11 -21.88 -3.08
N ILE A 242 -11.32 -21.95 -2.50
CA ILE A 242 -12.15 -20.76 -2.23
C ILE A 242 -11.78 -20.08 -0.89
N ALA A 243 -11.70 -20.85 0.19
CA ALA A 243 -11.43 -20.31 1.53
C ALA A 243 -10.00 -19.71 1.63
N ILE A 244 -9.03 -20.33 0.96
CA ILE A 244 -7.62 -19.89 0.99
C ILE A 244 -7.43 -18.59 0.19
N GLY A 245 -8.13 -18.42 -0.95
CA GLY A 245 -8.05 -17.22 -1.78
C GLY A 245 -8.63 -15.98 -1.09
N ALA A 246 -9.85 -16.10 -0.56
CA ALA A 246 -10.50 -15.01 0.19
C ALA A 246 -9.72 -14.63 1.46
N TYR A 247 -9.22 -15.63 2.21
CA TYR A 247 -8.36 -15.41 3.38
C TYR A 247 -7.05 -14.69 3.00
N SER A 248 -6.42 -15.12 1.92
CA SER A 248 -5.16 -14.54 1.42
C SER A 248 -5.32 -13.06 1.02
N ASN A 249 -6.42 -12.70 0.36
CA ASN A 249 -6.70 -11.33 -0.07
C ASN A 249 -6.99 -10.43 1.13
N PHE A 250 -7.82 -10.92 2.06
CA PHE A 250 -8.10 -10.23 3.32
C PHE A 250 -6.82 -9.97 4.13
N HIS A 251 -5.93 -10.98 4.23
CA HIS A 251 -4.68 -10.85 4.94
C HIS A 251 -3.73 -9.81 4.30
N LEU A 252 -3.62 -9.81 2.97
CA LEU A 252 -2.81 -8.81 2.27
C LEU A 252 -3.37 -7.40 2.50
N THR A 253 -4.68 -7.21 2.34
CA THR A 253 -5.32 -5.91 2.58
C THR A 253 -5.15 -5.44 4.01
N LYS A 254 -5.27 -6.34 4.99
CA LYS A 254 -5.00 -6.03 6.40
C LYS A 254 -3.54 -5.59 6.60
N GLN A 255 -2.59 -6.36 6.10
CA GLN A 255 -1.15 -6.06 6.16
C GLN A 255 -0.80 -4.71 5.54
N VAL A 256 -1.34 -4.40 4.36
CA VAL A 256 -1.10 -3.13 3.65
C VAL A 256 -1.67 -1.95 4.43
N THR A 257 -2.92 -2.07 4.89
CA THR A 257 -3.59 -0.98 5.62
C THR A 257 -2.96 -0.74 6.99
N GLU A 258 -2.51 -1.78 7.69
CA GLU A 258 -1.77 -1.64 8.96
C GLU A 258 -0.42 -0.95 8.76
N PHE A 259 0.35 -1.38 7.76
CA PHE A 259 1.64 -0.75 7.45
C PHE A 259 1.47 0.73 7.09
N ALA A 260 0.51 1.04 6.21
CA ALA A 260 0.22 2.41 5.81
C ALA A 260 -0.26 3.27 6.99
N MET A 261 -1.14 2.73 7.84
CA MET A 261 -1.59 3.42 9.06
C MET A 261 -0.40 3.79 9.93
N LYS A 262 0.49 2.83 10.23
CA LYS A 262 1.67 3.06 11.05
C LYS A 262 2.61 4.10 10.43
N PHE A 263 2.81 4.03 9.11
CA PHE A 263 3.64 5.02 8.40
C PHE A 263 3.08 6.45 8.51
N TYR A 264 1.78 6.65 8.25
CA TYR A 264 1.19 7.98 8.33
C TYR A 264 1.03 8.49 9.77
N GLN A 265 0.85 7.59 10.75
CA GLN A 265 0.98 7.93 12.18
C GLN A 265 2.37 8.47 12.48
N TYR A 266 3.43 7.75 12.07
CA TYR A 266 4.81 8.18 12.27
C TYR A 266 5.08 9.53 11.61
N ARG A 267 4.67 9.68 10.33
CA ARG A 267 4.84 10.92 9.58
C ARG A 267 4.12 12.10 10.24
N PHE A 268 2.90 11.91 10.74
CA PHE A 268 2.16 12.95 11.45
C PHE A 268 2.89 13.41 12.72
N ILE A 269 3.44 12.47 13.50
CA ILE A 269 4.19 12.77 14.72
C ILE A 269 5.45 13.57 14.36
N LEU A 270 6.19 13.12 13.35
CA LEU A 270 7.40 13.80 12.86
C LEU A 270 7.09 15.24 12.44
N GLU A 271 6.07 15.46 11.63
CA GLU A 271 5.67 16.81 11.18
C GLU A 271 5.26 17.70 12.37
N LYS A 272 4.61 17.15 13.41
CA LYS A 272 4.23 17.91 14.62
C LYS A 272 5.37 18.18 15.60
N GLU A 273 6.46 17.44 15.53
CA GLU A 273 7.67 17.67 16.33
C GLU A 273 8.58 18.73 15.69
N GLU A 274 8.46 18.95 14.37
CA GLU A 274 9.22 19.94 13.60
C GLU A 274 8.54 21.34 13.56
N ASP A 275 7.23 21.42 13.81
CA ASP A 275 6.41 22.64 13.96
C ASP A 275 6.49 23.27 15.36
#